data_AF-A0A6I1ZX51-F1
#
_entry.id   AF-A0A6I1ZX51-F1
#
_cell.length_a   1.000
_cell.length_b   1.000
_cell.length_c   1.000
_cell.angle_alpha   90.00
_cell.angle_beta   90.00
_cell.angle_gamma   90.00
#
_symmetry.space_group_name_H-M   'P 1'
#
loop_
_entity.id
_entity.type
_entity.pdbx_description
1 polymer ?
#
loop_
_entity_poly.entity_id
_entity_poly.type
_entity_poly.pdbx_seq_one_letter_code
_entity_poly.pdbx_strand_id
1 'polypeptide(L)'
;MFEPEKLHFNFIDLLGAPRRALKGKKIWAHLMGLVVGYPVYAILTYLALWVDGESLSAAWDQYGIYPFFSLFNGQLISVTAWIIYILALLVWLVTTLLASTVVARITYKELKGDQFYTFTNGIAFTRRHWRTMIFSPLAVILIILFFLVMAVIMALVGKIPFLGEVIFMGLYPLYFLGAAFVLYTAVVLAVLILYLPAIIGVWEEDAMGCTFQAYAITWNQTWRAVVYSALIGALAVVGAMLYGWVITAGYHFINWIFGSSWLMGSKLSPILAWAEQVVFSGYNGLFSFIHL
;
A
#
# COMPACT_ATOMS: atom_id res chain seq x y z
N MET A 1 -28.04 -1.00 21.08
CA MET A 1 -26.57 -1.08 20.92
C MET A 1 -26.18 -2.45 21.42
N PHE A 2 -25.59 -3.31 20.59
CA PHE A 2 -25.17 -4.65 21.06
C PHE A 2 -23.97 -4.51 22.00
N GLU A 3 -23.73 -5.53 22.82
CA GLU A 3 -22.55 -5.56 23.68
C GLU A 3 -21.28 -5.53 22.82
N PRO A 4 -20.24 -4.77 23.25
CA PRO A 4 -18.96 -4.75 22.56
C PRO A 4 -18.29 -6.14 22.59
N GLU A 5 -17.50 -6.43 21.56
CA GLU A 5 -16.79 -7.70 21.47
C GLU A 5 -15.75 -7.78 22.61
N LYS A 6 -15.72 -8.90 23.34
CA LYS A 6 -14.75 -9.13 24.42
C LYS A 6 -13.39 -9.44 23.80
N LEU A 7 -12.50 -8.46 23.78
CA LEU A 7 -11.14 -8.59 23.28
C LEU A 7 -10.15 -8.92 24.41
N HIS A 8 -9.16 -9.75 24.10
CA HIS A 8 -8.07 -10.07 25.03
C HIS A 8 -6.93 -9.04 25.01
N PHE A 9 -6.93 -8.15 24.00
CA PHE A 9 -5.89 -7.15 23.68
C PHE A 9 -4.50 -7.73 23.41
N ASN A 10 -4.46 -8.99 22.97
CA ASN A 10 -3.24 -9.76 22.71
C ASN A 10 -3.20 -10.30 21.27
N PHE A 11 -2.12 -10.99 20.91
CA PHE A 11 -1.93 -11.59 19.57
C PHE A 11 -3.07 -12.54 19.16
N ILE A 12 -3.79 -13.13 20.12
CA ILE A 12 -4.94 -14.02 19.87
C ILE A 12 -6.03 -13.30 19.07
N ASP A 13 -6.28 -12.02 19.38
CA ASP A 13 -7.31 -11.25 18.69
C ASP A 13 -6.96 -11.01 17.22
N LEU A 14 -5.67 -11.04 16.88
CA LEU A 14 -5.18 -10.85 15.51
C LEU A 14 -5.42 -12.08 14.64
N LEU A 15 -5.45 -13.29 15.23
CA LEU A 15 -5.76 -14.52 14.48
C LEU A 15 -7.18 -14.51 13.90
N GLY A 16 -8.09 -13.75 14.52
CA GLY A 16 -9.44 -13.51 13.98
C GLY A 16 -9.49 -12.49 12.85
N ALA A 17 -8.40 -11.77 12.54
CA ALA A 17 -8.39 -10.70 11.55
C ALA A 17 -8.78 -11.16 10.13
N PRO A 18 -8.29 -12.30 9.59
CA PRO A 18 -8.68 -12.76 8.26
C PRO A 18 -10.20 -12.98 8.14
N ARG A 19 -10.81 -13.63 9.12
CA ARG A 19 -12.27 -13.82 9.17
C ARG A 19 -13.00 -12.48 9.21
N ARG A 20 -12.51 -11.51 10.00
CA ARG A 20 -13.12 -10.17 10.07
C ARG A 20 -12.96 -9.38 8.77
N ALA A 21 -11.92 -9.63 7.98
CA ALA A 21 -11.67 -8.98 6.70
C ALA A 21 -12.60 -9.48 5.59
N LEU A 22 -13.01 -10.75 5.63
CA LEU A 22 -13.88 -11.38 4.62
C LEU A 22 -15.34 -10.91 4.62
N LYS A 23 -15.71 -9.90 5.43
CA LYS A 23 -17.06 -9.32 5.40
C LYS A 23 -17.28 -8.53 4.10
N GLY A 24 -18.38 -8.80 3.40
CA GLY A 24 -18.70 -8.20 2.10
C GLY A 24 -18.59 -6.67 2.06
N LYS A 25 -19.04 -5.96 3.10
CA LYS A 25 -18.93 -4.49 3.18
C LYS A 25 -17.48 -3.96 3.22
N LYS A 26 -16.51 -4.75 3.70
CA LYS A 26 -15.09 -4.39 3.74
C LYS A 26 -14.40 -4.72 2.42
N ILE A 27 -14.72 -5.89 1.85
CA ILE A 27 -14.28 -6.27 0.49
C ILE A 27 -14.76 -5.23 -0.51
N TRP A 28 -16.04 -4.83 -0.43
CA TRP A 28 -16.62 -3.80 -1.29
C TRP A 28 -15.91 -2.45 -1.16
N ALA A 29 -15.52 -2.05 0.06
CA ALA A 29 -14.80 -0.81 0.28
C ALA A 29 -13.42 -0.80 -0.41
N HIS A 30 -12.66 -1.89 -0.27
CA HIS A 30 -11.39 -2.03 -0.97
C HIS A 30 -11.57 -2.12 -2.49
N LEU A 31 -12.59 -2.85 -2.96
CA LEU A 31 -12.91 -2.94 -4.38
C LEU A 31 -13.22 -1.56 -4.98
N MET A 32 -14.03 -0.74 -4.31
CA MET A 32 -14.30 0.64 -4.75
C MET A 32 -13.04 1.50 -4.75
N GLY A 33 -12.15 1.33 -3.77
CA GLY A 33 -10.83 1.96 -3.77
C GLY A 33 -10.02 1.61 -5.02
N LEU A 34 -9.97 0.32 -5.37
CA LEU A 34 -9.28 -0.17 -6.56
C LEU A 34 -9.93 0.37 -7.85
N VAL A 35 -11.25 0.25 -7.98
CA VAL A 35 -12.01 0.71 -9.17
C VAL A 35 -11.83 2.21 -9.43
N VAL A 36 -11.66 3.02 -8.39
CA VAL A 36 -11.43 4.47 -8.53
C VAL A 36 -9.95 4.78 -8.76
N GLY A 37 -9.04 4.18 -7.98
CA GLY A 37 -7.62 4.51 -8.03
C GLY A 37 -6.91 3.95 -9.26
N TYR A 38 -7.29 2.75 -9.70
CA TYR A 38 -6.52 1.98 -10.67
C TYR A 38 -6.61 2.56 -12.08
N PRO A 39 -7.80 2.95 -12.58
CA PRO A 39 -7.88 3.59 -13.90
C PRO A 39 -7.07 4.88 -13.96
N VAL A 40 -7.08 5.68 -12.90
CA VAL A 40 -6.29 6.93 -12.84
C VAL A 40 -4.80 6.62 -12.85
N TYR A 41 -4.36 5.63 -12.07
CA TYR A 41 -2.98 5.15 -12.07
C TYR A 41 -2.56 4.66 -13.47
N ALA A 42 -3.36 3.80 -14.11
CA ALA A 42 -3.05 3.23 -15.42
C ALA A 42 -2.96 4.33 -16.49
N ILE A 43 -3.93 5.25 -16.55
CA ILE A 43 -3.93 6.37 -17.50
C ILE A 43 -2.68 7.23 -17.32
N LEU A 44 -2.36 7.64 -16.10
CA LEU A 44 -1.18 8.47 -15.85
C LEU A 44 0.13 7.72 -16.17
N THR A 45 0.18 6.41 -15.94
CA THR A 45 1.35 5.60 -16.25
C THR A 45 1.57 5.48 -17.76
N TYR A 46 0.51 5.26 -18.54
CA TYR A 46 0.58 5.29 -20.01
C TYR A 46 0.93 6.67 -20.56
N LEU A 47 0.43 7.74 -19.93
CA LEU A 47 0.83 9.11 -20.28
C LEU A 47 2.31 9.37 -20.00
N ALA A 48 2.87 8.81 -18.93
CA ALA A 48 4.30 8.92 -18.65
C ALA A 48 5.15 8.26 -19.76
N LEU A 49 4.80 7.04 -20.19
CA LEU A 49 5.49 6.33 -21.28
C LEU A 49 5.40 7.09 -22.61
N TRP A 50 4.22 7.64 -22.91
CA TRP A 50 4.02 8.43 -24.12
C TRP A 50 4.86 9.72 -24.13
N VAL A 51 4.97 10.40 -22.99
CA VAL A 51 5.83 11.59 -22.82
C VAL A 51 7.31 11.25 -22.95
N ASP A 52 7.71 10.03 -22.60
CA ASP A 52 9.08 9.55 -22.76
C ASP A 52 9.42 9.12 -24.20
N GLY A 53 8.43 9.11 -25.10
CA GLY A 53 8.60 8.83 -26.53
C GLY A 53 8.24 7.39 -26.93
N GLU A 54 7.73 6.57 -26.02
CA GLU A 54 7.21 5.25 -26.38
C GLU A 54 5.86 5.35 -27.09
N SER A 55 5.68 4.54 -28.14
CA SER A 55 4.38 4.44 -28.79
C SER A 55 3.38 3.71 -27.88
N LEU A 56 2.15 4.21 -27.79
CA LEU A 56 1.10 3.60 -26.96
C LEU A 56 0.78 2.16 -27.37
N SER A 57 0.92 1.81 -28.65
CA SER A 57 0.76 0.43 -29.13
C SER A 57 1.83 -0.48 -28.55
N ALA A 58 3.11 -0.09 -28.65
CA ALA A 58 4.20 -0.88 -28.10
C ALA A 58 4.11 -1.01 -26.58
N ALA A 59 3.74 0.06 -25.88
CA ALA A 59 3.52 0.04 -24.44
C ALA A 59 2.37 -0.92 -24.06
N TRP A 60 1.28 -0.92 -24.82
CA TRP A 60 0.16 -1.83 -24.59
C TRP A 60 0.53 -3.29 -24.85
N ASP A 61 1.29 -3.57 -25.91
CA ASP A 61 1.75 -4.92 -26.24
C ASP A 61 2.70 -5.47 -25.16
N GLN A 62 3.49 -4.60 -24.52
CA GLN A 62 4.43 -5.00 -23.47
C GLN A 62 3.77 -5.14 -22.09
N TYR A 63 2.92 -4.19 -21.70
CA TYR A 63 2.43 -4.09 -20.32
C TYR A 63 0.94 -4.40 -20.15
N GLY A 64 0.15 -4.24 -21.20
CA GLY A 64 -1.29 -4.50 -21.23
C GLY A 64 -2.03 -3.87 -20.05
N ILE A 65 -2.76 -4.69 -19.31
CA ILE A 65 -3.60 -4.24 -18.21
C ILE A 65 -2.75 -3.81 -17.00
N TYR A 66 -1.56 -4.36 -16.78
CA TYR A 66 -0.75 -4.03 -15.60
C TYR A 66 0.53 -3.28 -15.99
N PRO A 67 0.44 -1.96 -16.30
CA PRO A 67 1.62 -1.14 -16.52
C PRO A 67 2.36 -0.94 -15.21
N PHE A 68 3.35 -1.79 -14.99
CA PHE A 68 4.31 -1.65 -13.90
C PHE A 68 5.72 -1.72 -14.48
N PHE A 69 6.50 -0.70 -14.20
CA PHE A 69 7.93 -0.70 -14.48
C PHE A 69 8.72 -0.39 -13.21
N SER A 70 9.85 -1.09 -13.08
CA SER A 70 10.77 -0.95 -11.97
C SER A 70 11.39 0.44 -11.97
N LEU A 71 11.46 1.05 -10.79
CA LEU A 71 12.07 2.36 -10.59
C LEU A 71 13.56 2.41 -11.00
N PHE A 72 14.23 1.25 -11.10
CA PHE A 72 15.67 1.14 -11.29
C PHE A 72 16.09 0.60 -12.66
N ASN A 73 15.13 0.26 -13.53
CA ASN A 73 15.43 -0.40 -14.81
C ASN A 73 15.70 0.58 -15.97
N GLY A 74 15.72 1.91 -15.71
CA GLY A 74 16.05 2.91 -16.73
C GLY A 74 15.04 3.04 -17.87
N GLN A 75 13.80 2.58 -17.66
CA GLN A 75 12.74 2.61 -18.68
C GLN A 75 12.14 4.00 -18.90
N LEU A 76 12.29 4.91 -17.93
CA LEU A 76 11.96 6.32 -18.08
C LEU A 76 13.24 7.16 -18.07
N ILE A 77 13.45 7.95 -19.12
CA ILE A 77 14.64 8.81 -19.27
C ILE A 77 14.31 10.26 -18.89
N SER A 78 13.14 10.76 -19.28
CA SER A 78 12.72 12.14 -19.05
C SER A 78 12.26 12.40 -17.62
N VAL A 79 12.74 13.50 -17.05
CA VAL A 79 12.30 13.99 -15.72
C VAL A 79 10.79 14.28 -15.71
N THR A 80 10.22 14.73 -16.83
CA THR A 80 8.77 15.01 -16.90
C THR A 80 7.95 13.72 -16.82
N ALA A 81 8.38 12.65 -17.49
CA ALA A 81 7.74 11.34 -17.40
C ALA A 81 7.83 10.77 -15.97
N TRP A 82 8.97 10.95 -15.31
CA TRP A 82 9.17 10.59 -13.90
C TRP A 82 8.18 11.28 -12.96
N ILE A 83 7.97 12.58 -13.13
CA ILE A 83 7.02 13.34 -12.29
C ILE A 83 5.58 12.80 -12.47
N ILE A 84 5.17 12.52 -13.71
CA ILE A 84 3.84 11.97 -14.01
C ILE A 84 3.68 10.58 -13.38
N TYR A 85 4.70 9.72 -13.48
CA TYR A 85 4.66 8.38 -12.91
C TYR A 85 4.60 8.39 -11.37
N ILE A 86 5.40 9.25 -10.72
CA ILE A 86 5.35 9.42 -9.27
C ILE A 86 3.97 9.92 -8.84
N LEU A 87 3.37 10.86 -9.59
CA LEU A 87 2.00 11.31 -9.33
C LEU A 87 1.00 10.16 -9.44
N ALA A 88 1.13 9.28 -10.44
CA ALA A 88 0.30 8.09 -10.59
C ALA A 88 0.37 7.18 -9.35
N LEU A 89 1.59 6.89 -8.88
CA LEU A 89 1.82 6.09 -7.68
C LEU A 89 1.25 6.75 -6.41
N LEU A 90 1.36 8.08 -6.29
CA LEU A 90 0.79 8.82 -5.16
C LEU A 90 -0.75 8.77 -5.16
N VAL A 91 -1.39 8.93 -6.32
CA VAL A 91 -2.86 8.79 -6.43
C VAL A 91 -3.31 7.39 -6.03
N TRP A 92 -2.59 6.36 -6.51
CA TRP A 92 -2.85 4.98 -6.13
C TRP A 92 -2.69 4.73 -4.62
N LEU A 93 -1.62 5.25 -4.02
CA LEU A 93 -1.37 5.16 -2.59
C LEU A 93 -2.47 5.85 -1.79
N VAL A 94 -2.84 7.09 -2.13
CA VAL A 94 -3.87 7.86 -1.43
C VAL A 94 -5.23 7.17 -1.51
N THR A 95 -5.64 6.71 -2.70
CA THR A 95 -6.93 6.01 -2.86
C THR A 95 -6.98 4.70 -2.07
N THR A 96 -5.88 3.96 -2.02
CA THR A 96 -5.74 2.74 -1.20
C THR A 96 -5.83 3.05 0.29
N LEU A 97 -5.14 4.10 0.74
CA LEU A 97 -5.21 4.55 2.14
C LEU A 97 -6.63 5.00 2.52
N LEU A 98 -7.36 5.67 1.62
CA LEU A 98 -8.74 6.11 1.89
C LEU A 98 -9.66 4.91 2.05
N ALA A 99 -9.54 3.93 1.16
CA ALA A 99 -10.30 2.68 1.25
C ALA A 99 -9.98 1.92 2.54
N SER A 100 -8.71 1.83 2.93
CA SER A 100 -8.31 1.20 4.19
C SER A 100 -8.84 1.95 5.42
N THR A 101 -9.02 3.28 5.34
CA THR A 101 -9.60 4.09 6.44
C THR A 101 -11.09 3.80 6.61
N VAL A 102 -11.82 3.65 5.50
CA VAL A 102 -13.22 3.18 5.53
C VAL A 102 -13.31 1.82 6.25
N VAL A 103 -12.44 0.88 5.90
CA VAL A 103 -12.42 -0.47 6.49
C VAL A 103 -12.00 -0.46 7.95
N ALA A 104 -10.99 0.34 8.32
CA ALA A 104 -10.56 0.52 9.69
C ALA A 104 -11.71 1.06 10.55
N ARG A 105 -12.42 2.08 10.05
CA ARG A 105 -13.57 2.66 10.75
C ARG A 105 -14.72 1.67 10.92
N ILE A 106 -15.07 0.93 9.87
CA ILE A 106 -16.10 -0.12 9.94
C ILE A 106 -15.69 -1.16 10.99
N THR A 107 -14.45 -1.63 10.96
CA THR A 107 -13.95 -2.65 11.90
C THR A 107 -13.99 -2.14 13.34
N TYR A 108 -13.56 -0.90 13.59
CA TYR A 108 -13.62 -0.30 14.92
C TYR A 108 -15.06 -0.21 15.46
N LYS A 109 -16.03 0.19 14.63
CA LYS A 109 -17.45 0.27 15.03
C LYS A 109 -18.03 -1.11 15.29
N GLU A 110 -17.69 -2.11 14.49
CA GLU A 110 -18.08 -3.51 14.73
C GLU A 110 -17.55 -4.04 16.06
N LEU A 111 -16.27 -3.78 16.37
CA LEU A 111 -15.66 -4.19 17.64
C LEU A 111 -16.34 -3.52 18.85
N LYS A 112 -16.83 -2.29 18.68
CA LYS A 112 -17.64 -1.57 19.69
C LYS A 112 -19.10 -2.03 19.79
N GLY A 113 -19.52 -3.05 19.04
CA GLY A 113 -20.89 -3.59 19.09
C GLY A 113 -21.86 -2.98 18.07
N ASP A 114 -21.40 -2.09 17.18
CA ASP A 114 -22.20 -1.56 16.07
C ASP A 114 -21.98 -2.39 14.80
N GLN A 115 -22.63 -3.56 14.74
CA GLN A 115 -22.54 -4.47 13.59
C GLN A 115 -23.21 -3.91 12.32
N PHE A 116 -24.17 -2.98 12.48
CA PHE A 116 -24.93 -2.38 11.40
C PHE A 116 -24.24 -1.17 10.75
N TYR A 117 -23.06 -0.78 11.23
CA TYR A 117 -22.28 0.28 10.60
C TYR A 117 -22.01 -0.04 9.12
N THR A 118 -22.55 0.79 8.23
CA THR A 118 -22.58 0.59 6.78
C THR A 118 -21.34 1.15 6.09
N PHE A 119 -21.14 0.69 4.86
CA PHE A 119 -20.11 1.22 3.96
C PHE A 119 -20.28 2.72 3.66
N THR A 120 -21.51 3.17 3.42
CA THR A 120 -21.82 4.57 3.13
C THR A 120 -21.46 5.50 4.29
N ASN A 121 -21.71 5.06 5.53
CA ASN A 121 -21.29 5.80 6.73
C ASN A 121 -19.76 5.88 6.83
N GLY A 122 -19.05 4.81 6.48
CA GLY A 122 -17.59 4.78 6.44
C GLY A 122 -17.00 5.72 5.39
N ILE A 123 -17.61 5.81 4.20
CA ILE A 123 -17.23 6.82 3.18
C ILE A 123 -17.48 8.23 3.71
N ALA A 124 -18.66 8.49 4.28
CA ALA A 124 -19.00 9.80 4.80
C ALA A 124 -18.01 10.25 5.90
N PHE A 125 -17.58 9.32 6.75
CA PHE A 125 -16.52 9.56 7.73
C PHE A 125 -15.17 9.90 7.08
N THR A 126 -14.74 9.09 6.12
CA THR A 126 -13.44 9.27 5.43
C THR A 126 -13.43 10.58 4.62
N ARG A 127 -14.55 10.97 4.00
CA ARG A 127 -14.71 12.25 3.29
C ARG A 127 -14.61 13.45 4.22
N ARG A 128 -14.81 13.31 5.53
CA ARG A 128 -14.56 14.39 6.50
C ARG A 128 -13.08 14.49 6.89
N HIS A 129 -12.36 13.36 6.88
CA HIS A 129 -10.97 13.25 7.36
C HIS A 129 -9.93 13.05 6.25
N TRP A 130 -10.32 13.14 4.97
CA TRP A 130 -9.41 12.93 3.83
C TRP A 130 -8.19 13.87 3.87
N ARG A 131 -8.39 15.11 4.37
CA ARG A 131 -7.32 16.10 4.54
C ARG A 131 -6.27 15.57 5.50
N THR A 132 -6.67 15.13 6.69
CA THR A 132 -5.78 14.51 7.68
C THR A 132 -4.97 13.39 7.04
N MET A 133 -5.60 12.55 6.22
CA MET A 133 -4.91 11.42 5.63
C MET A 133 -3.79 11.80 4.64
N ILE A 134 -3.90 12.95 3.97
CA ILE A 134 -2.85 13.47 3.08
C ILE A 134 -1.82 14.30 3.86
N PHE A 135 -2.31 15.15 4.76
CA PHE A 135 -1.45 16.09 5.49
C PHE A 135 -0.60 15.42 6.58
N SER A 136 -1.02 14.29 7.17
CA SER A 136 -0.22 13.56 8.16
C SER A 136 1.13 13.09 7.60
N PRO A 137 1.19 12.27 6.52
CA PRO A 137 2.48 11.86 5.96
C PRO A 137 3.24 13.05 5.38
N LEU A 138 2.55 14.03 4.79
CA LEU A 138 3.19 15.25 4.27
C LEU A 138 3.88 16.06 5.37
N ALA A 139 3.27 16.17 6.56
CA ALA A 139 3.86 16.88 7.69
C ALA A 139 5.17 16.21 8.16
N VAL A 140 5.19 14.88 8.25
CA VAL A 140 6.40 14.12 8.62
C VAL A 140 7.48 14.26 7.54
N ILE A 141 7.12 14.19 6.26
CA ILE A 141 8.04 14.43 5.14
C ILE A 141 8.62 15.85 5.20
N LEU A 142 7.80 16.86 5.52
CA LEU A 142 8.25 18.24 5.65
C LEU A 142 9.23 18.40 6.82
N ILE A 143 9.00 17.73 7.95
CA ILE A 143 9.95 17.70 9.07
C ILE A 143 11.30 17.12 8.59
N ILE A 144 11.29 15.97 7.91
CA ILE A 144 12.51 15.36 7.38
C ILE A 144 13.22 16.33 6.42
N LEU A 145 12.50 16.92 5.47
CA LEU A 145 13.05 17.85 4.50
C LEU A 145 13.65 19.08 5.18
N PHE A 146 12.99 19.63 6.19
CA PHE A 146 13.48 20.77 6.98
C PHE A 146 14.85 20.47 7.60
N PHE A 147 15.00 19.29 8.22
CA PHE A 147 16.28 18.89 8.81
C PHE A 147 17.36 18.60 7.74
N LEU A 148 16.99 18.06 6.58
CA LEU A 148 17.93 17.87 5.47
C LEU A 148 18.44 19.20 4.91
N VAL A 149 17.56 20.19 4.74
CA VAL A 149 17.95 21.55 4.32
C VAL A 149 18.89 22.17 5.35
N MET A 150 18.61 22.04 6.64
CA MET A 150 19.49 22.50 7.71
C MET A 150 20.86 21.80 7.66
N ALA A 151 20.89 20.49 7.41
CA ALA A 151 22.11 19.72 7.26
C ALA A 151 22.95 20.21 6.07
N VAL A 152 22.32 20.53 4.94
CA VAL A 152 23.01 21.11 3.77
C VAL A 152 23.62 22.47 4.10
N ILE A 153 22.87 23.36 4.76
CA ILE A 153 23.37 24.68 5.19
C ILE A 153 24.59 24.52 6.10
N MET A 154 24.51 23.63 7.09
CA MET A 154 25.62 23.34 8.01
C MET A 154 26.83 22.74 7.29
N ALA A 155 26.62 21.84 6.32
CA ALA A 155 27.70 21.28 5.51
C ALA A 155 28.41 22.35 4.66
N LEU A 156 27.66 23.33 4.13
CA LEU A 156 28.23 24.47 3.41
C LEU A 156 29.08 25.36 4.33
N VAL A 157 28.65 25.59 5.58
CA VAL A 157 29.45 26.30 6.59
C VAL A 157 30.73 25.52 6.93
N GLY A 158 30.65 24.19 7.01
CA GLY A 158 31.81 23.31 7.22
C GLY A 158 32.88 23.40 6.12
N LYS A 159 32.54 23.89 4.93
CA LYS A 159 33.48 24.08 3.81
C LYS A 159 34.44 25.27 4.01
N ILE A 160 34.17 26.16 4.98
CA ILE A 160 35.02 27.34 5.22
C ILE A 160 36.35 26.87 5.85
N PRO A 161 37.51 27.20 5.25
CA PRO A 161 38.81 26.75 5.76
C PRO A 161 39.05 27.28 7.19
N PHE A 162 39.64 26.42 8.04
CA PHE A 162 39.92 26.65 9.47
C PHE A 162 38.68 26.83 10.36
N LEU A 163 37.78 27.75 10.03
CA LEU A 163 36.58 28.04 10.83
C LEU A 163 35.56 26.89 10.76
N GLY A 164 35.38 26.30 9.59
CA GLY A 164 34.43 25.20 9.36
C GLY A 164 34.82 23.93 10.12
N GLU A 165 36.10 23.59 10.17
CA GLU A 165 36.61 22.41 10.89
C GLU A 165 36.39 22.51 12.39
N VAL A 166 36.66 23.70 12.97
CA VAL A 166 36.46 23.95 14.40
C VAL A 166 34.99 23.94 14.78
N ILE A 167 34.13 24.59 13.98
CA ILE A 167 32.66 24.56 14.18
C ILE A 167 32.14 23.13 14.06
N PHE A 168 32.64 22.37 13.08
CA PHE A 168 32.20 21.00 12.85
C PHE A 168 32.57 20.08 14.02
N MET A 169 33.80 20.16 14.52
CA MET A 169 34.22 19.39 15.70
C MET A 169 33.40 19.77 16.94
N GLY A 170 33.18 21.07 17.17
CA GLY A 170 32.45 21.55 18.34
C GLY A 170 30.95 21.19 18.33
N LEU A 171 30.31 21.23 17.15
CA LEU A 171 28.89 20.94 16.98
C LEU A 171 28.58 19.50 16.55
N TYR A 172 29.60 18.62 16.45
CA TYR A 172 29.41 17.23 16.06
C TYR A 172 28.32 16.49 16.86
N PRO A 173 28.25 16.61 18.22
CA PRO A 173 27.16 15.99 18.98
C PRO A 173 25.77 16.46 18.55
N LEU A 174 25.62 17.74 18.21
CA LEU A 174 24.34 18.29 17.73
C LEU A 174 23.97 17.73 16.35
N TYR A 175 24.95 17.60 15.44
CA TYR A 175 24.73 16.98 14.13
C TYR A 175 24.36 15.51 14.24
N PHE A 176 25.02 14.78 15.13
CA PHE A 176 24.69 13.38 15.41
C PHE A 176 23.25 13.23 15.91
N LEU A 177 22.82 14.07 16.86
CA LEU A 177 21.45 14.08 17.36
C LEU A 177 20.44 14.43 16.26
N GLY A 178 20.75 15.42 15.42
CA GLY A 178 19.92 15.78 14.27
C GLY A 178 19.79 14.61 13.27
N ALA A 179 20.88 13.95 12.93
CA ALA A 179 20.88 12.79 12.04
C ALA A 179 20.10 11.60 12.62
N ALA A 180 20.31 11.29 13.91
CA ALA A 180 19.56 10.25 14.61
C ALA A 180 18.06 10.56 14.64
N PHE A 181 17.69 11.83 14.87
CA PHE A 181 16.29 12.28 14.81
C PHE A 181 15.68 12.12 13.42
N VAL A 182 16.40 12.47 12.35
CA VAL A 182 15.92 12.28 10.97
C VAL A 182 15.71 10.81 10.64
N LEU A 183 16.67 9.95 10.98
CA LEU A 183 16.57 8.50 10.76
C LEU A 183 15.38 7.91 11.53
N TYR A 184 15.21 8.31 12.80
CA TYR A 184 14.07 7.91 13.60
C TYR A 184 12.74 8.40 12.99
N THR A 185 12.68 9.65 12.53
CA THR A 185 11.50 10.23 11.88
C THR A 185 11.15 9.50 10.58
N ALA A 186 12.14 9.01 9.83
CA ALA A 186 11.92 8.19 8.65
C ALA A 186 11.27 6.83 9.00
N VAL A 187 11.67 6.21 10.11
CA VAL A 187 10.99 5.01 10.64
C VAL A 187 9.57 5.34 11.06
N VAL A 188 9.35 6.47 11.73
CA VAL A 188 8.01 6.95 12.11
C VAL A 188 7.13 7.18 10.88
N LEU A 189 7.68 7.67 9.76
CA LEU A 189 6.93 7.80 8.50
C LEU A 189 6.44 6.44 7.98
N ALA A 190 7.28 5.41 8.04
CA ALA A 190 6.89 4.05 7.63
C ALA A 190 5.77 3.49 8.54
N VAL A 191 5.90 3.66 9.86
CA VAL A 191 4.87 3.27 10.84
C VAL A 191 3.58 4.06 10.60
N LEU A 192 3.69 5.36 10.34
CA LEU A 192 2.55 6.22 10.03
C LEU A 192 1.81 5.71 8.80
N ILE A 193 2.48 5.44 7.68
CA ILE A 193 1.82 4.94 6.46
C ILE A 193 1.04 3.64 6.72
N LEU A 194 1.58 2.74 7.56
CA LEU A 194 0.92 1.47 7.91
C LEU A 194 -0.28 1.65 8.85
N TYR A 195 -0.15 2.50 9.87
CA TYR A 195 -1.16 2.63 10.92
C TYR A 195 -2.11 3.82 10.77
N LEU A 196 -1.84 4.76 9.85
CA LEU A 196 -2.64 5.96 9.63
C LEU A 196 -4.14 5.68 9.46
N PRO A 197 -4.57 4.67 8.68
CA PRO A 197 -5.99 4.34 8.56
C PRO A 197 -6.62 3.94 9.90
N ALA A 198 -5.87 3.21 10.73
CA ALA A 198 -6.31 2.77 12.05
C ALA A 198 -6.31 3.93 13.06
N ILE A 199 -5.30 4.79 13.04
CA ILE A 199 -5.22 5.97 13.91
C ILE A 199 -6.41 6.90 13.66
N ILE A 200 -6.64 7.29 12.40
CA ILE A 200 -7.79 8.15 12.03
C ILE A 200 -9.12 7.47 12.36
N GLY A 201 -9.24 6.16 12.06
CA GLY A 201 -10.46 5.41 12.30
C GLY A 201 -10.88 5.32 13.78
N VAL A 202 -9.90 5.39 14.71
CA VAL A 202 -10.12 5.23 16.16
C VAL A 202 -10.15 6.58 16.88
N TRP A 203 -9.14 7.43 16.65
CA TRP A 203 -8.88 8.64 17.41
C TRP A 203 -9.55 9.90 16.83
N GLU A 204 -9.89 9.89 15.53
CA GLU A 204 -10.52 11.05 14.85
C GLU A 204 -9.71 12.36 15.01
N GLU A 205 -8.39 12.22 15.20
CA GLU A 205 -7.47 13.35 15.38
C GLU A 205 -7.14 14.05 14.06
N ASP A 206 -6.62 15.26 14.17
CA ASP A 206 -6.09 16.03 13.05
C ASP A 206 -4.71 15.51 12.62
N ALA A 207 -4.09 16.17 11.63
CA ALA A 207 -2.81 15.69 11.07
C ALA A 207 -1.68 15.68 12.11
N MET A 208 -1.69 16.65 13.03
CA MET A 208 -0.70 16.76 14.09
C MET A 208 -0.89 15.64 15.12
N GLY A 209 -2.12 15.41 15.59
CA GLY A 209 -2.43 14.30 16.49
C GLY A 209 -2.04 12.95 15.91
N CYS A 210 -2.41 12.68 14.65
CA CYS A 210 -2.04 11.44 13.96
C CYS A 210 -0.52 11.22 13.92
N THR A 211 0.24 12.30 13.70
CA THR A 211 1.70 12.27 13.70
C THR A 211 2.24 11.92 15.10
N PHE A 212 1.73 12.56 16.15
CA PHE A 212 2.12 12.25 17.53
C PHE A 212 1.79 10.81 17.93
N GLN A 213 0.63 10.29 17.52
CA GLN A 213 0.27 8.90 17.76
C GLN A 213 1.22 7.93 17.05
N ALA A 214 1.67 8.25 15.83
CA ALA A 214 2.68 7.44 15.14
C ALA A 214 4.03 7.46 15.89
N TYR A 215 4.46 8.61 16.41
CA TYR A 215 5.63 8.69 17.29
C TYR A 215 5.45 7.83 18.56
N ALA A 216 4.29 7.90 19.20
CA ALA A 216 3.99 7.14 20.41
C ALA A 216 3.97 5.62 20.15
N ILE A 217 3.38 5.18 19.04
CA ILE A 217 3.40 3.76 18.63
C ILE A 217 4.83 3.30 18.37
N THR A 218 5.61 4.12 17.65
CA THR A 218 6.99 3.78 17.28
C THR A 218 7.88 3.65 18.51
N TRP A 219 7.74 4.52 19.52
CA TRP A 219 8.57 4.48 20.72
C TRP A 219 8.05 3.52 21.80
N ASN A 220 6.81 3.73 22.26
CA ASN A 220 6.28 3.03 23.42
C ASN A 220 5.87 1.59 23.12
N GLN A 221 5.62 1.25 21.85
CA GLN A 221 5.11 -0.06 21.45
C GLN A 221 5.89 -0.69 20.30
N THR A 222 7.19 -0.36 20.16
CA THR A 222 8.06 -0.82 19.06
C THR A 222 7.88 -2.32 18.74
N TRP A 223 8.04 -3.19 19.73
CA TRP A 223 8.00 -4.64 19.51
C TRP A 223 6.61 -5.14 19.14
N ARG A 224 5.56 -4.56 19.74
CA ARG A 224 4.18 -4.87 19.36
C ARG A 224 3.90 -4.44 17.93
N ALA A 225 4.34 -3.24 17.53
CA ALA A 225 4.15 -2.76 16.17
C ALA A 225 4.81 -3.68 15.14
N VAL A 226 6.05 -4.12 15.39
CA VAL A 226 6.77 -5.05 14.49
C VAL A 226 6.11 -6.43 14.48
N VAL A 227 5.95 -7.07 15.63
CA VAL A 227 5.46 -8.47 15.72
C VAL A 227 4.02 -8.58 15.23
N TYR A 228 3.15 -7.62 15.59
CA TYR A 228 1.75 -7.68 15.20
C TYR A 228 1.60 -7.41 13.70
N SER A 229 2.37 -6.48 13.13
CA SER A 229 2.40 -6.26 11.68
C SER A 229 2.92 -7.48 10.92
N ALA A 230 3.99 -8.11 11.42
CA ALA A 230 4.54 -9.33 10.82
C ALA A 230 3.52 -10.49 10.86
N LEU A 231 2.83 -10.68 11.98
CA LEU A 231 1.78 -11.69 12.12
C LEU A 231 0.60 -11.43 11.17
N ILE A 232 0.13 -10.19 11.08
CA ILE A 232 -0.94 -9.82 10.13
C ILE A 232 -0.47 -10.04 8.69
N GLY A 233 0.78 -9.68 8.37
CA GLY A 233 1.39 -9.93 7.06
C GLY A 233 1.40 -11.42 6.72
N ALA A 234 1.84 -12.28 7.65
CA ALA A 234 1.83 -13.72 7.46
C ALA A 234 0.40 -14.26 7.23
N LEU A 235 -0.56 -13.81 8.03
CA LEU A 235 -1.97 -14.18 7.86
C LEU A 235 -2.56 -13.69 6.53
N ALA A 236 -2.13 -12.51 6.05
CA ALA A 236 -2.54 -11.97 4.76
C ALA A 236 -1.97 -12.81 3.60
N VAL A 237 -0.72 -13.25 3.69
CA VAL A 237 -0.11 -14.17 2.70
C VAL A 237 -0.87 -15.48 2.65
N VAL A 238 -1.15 -16.11 3.80
CA VAL A 238 -1.95 -17.34 3.87
C VAL A 238 -3.34 -17.12 3.26
N GLY A 239 -4.00 -16.00 3.60
CA GLY A 239 -5.30 -15.64 3.03
C GLY A 239 -5.25 -15.46 1.51
N ALA A 240 -4.21 -14.82 0.98
CA ALA A 240 -4.00 -14.63 -0.45
C ALA A 240 -3.74 -15.96 -1.16
N MET A 241 -2.97 -16.87 -0.57
CA MET A 241 -2.74 -18.21 -1.11
C MET A 241 -4.03 -19.02 -1.19
N LEU A 242 -4.83 -19.03 -0.12
CA LEU A 242 -6.13 -19.70 -0.09
C LEU A 242 -7.07 -19.12 -1.15
N TYR A 243 -7.12 -17.80 -1.28
CA TYR A 243 -7.91 -17.14 -2.32
C TYR A 243 -7.42 -17.53 -3.72
N GLY A 244 -6.11 -17.55 -3.94
CA GLY A 244 -5.50 -18.02 -5.19
C GLY A 244 -5.94 -19.43 -5.55
N TRP A 245 -5.87 -20.38 -4.60
CA TRP A 245 -6.34 -21.75 -4.82
C TRP A 245 -7.82 -21.83 -5.17
N VAL A 246 -8.69 -21.03 -4.54
CA VAL A 246 -10.12 -20.98 -4.87
C VAL A 246 -10.34 -20.48 -6.30
N ILE A 247 -9.61 -19.45 -6.74
CA ILE A 247 -9.70 -18.92 -8.11
C ILE A 247 -9.18 -19.95 -9.12
N THR A 248 -8.04 -20.59 -8.84
CA THR A 248 -7.49 -21.66 -9.71
C THR A 248 -8.43 -22.86 -9.79
N ALA A 249 -9.04 -23.27 -8.67
CA ALA A 249 -10.06 -24.32 -8.68
C ALA A 249 -11.28 -23.91 -9.52
N GLY A 250 -11.71 -22.65 -9.44
CA GLY A 250 -12.76 -22.09 -10.31
C GLY A 250 -12.40 -22.14 -11.79
N TYR A 251 -11.16 -21.79 -12.15
CA TYR A 251 -10.63 -21.93 -13.51
C TYR A 251 -10.69 -23.38 -14.00
N HIS A 252 -10.20 -24.33 -13.22
CA HIS A 252 -10.26 -25.75 -13.57
C HIS A 252 -11.70 -26.27 -13.66
N PHE A 253 -12.60 -25.79 -12.80
CA PHE A 253 -14.00 -26.18 -12.81
C PHE A 253 -14.71 -25.71 -14.09
N ILE A 254 -14.45 -24.49 -14.54
CA ILE A 254 -14.94 -23.98 -15.83
C ILE A 254 -14.38 -24.86 -16.96
N ASN A 255 -13.07 -25.12 -16.96
CA ASN A 255 -12.44 -25.92 -18.00
C ASN A 255 -12.99 -27.36 -18.05
N TRP A 256 -13.31 -27.94 -16.89
CA TRP A 256 -13.91 -29.27 -16.79
C TRP A 256 -15.33 -29.31 -17.36
N ILE A 257 -16.18 -28.33 -17.00
CA ILE A 257 -17.56 -28.27 -17.50
C ILE A 257 -17.58 -27.96 -19.00
N PHE A 258 -16.96 -26.85 -19.40
CA PHE A 258 -17.04 -26.35 -20.77
C PHE A 258 -16.19 -27.19 -21.74
N GLY A 259 -15.16 -27.88 -21.25
CA GLY A 259 -14.35 -28.83 -22.02
C GLY A 259 -15.03 -30.18 -22.27
N SER A 260 -16.18 -30.46 -21.65
CA SER A 260 -16.96 -31.66 -21.95
C SER A 260 -17.38 -31.71 -23.43
N SER A 261 -17.40 -32.91 -24.00
CA SER A 261 -17.74 -33.13 -25.42
C SER A 261 -19.15 -32.66 -25.80
N TRP A 262 -20.01 -32.43 -24.81
CA TRP A 262 -21.38 -31.98 -24.98
C TRP A 262 -21.54 -30.44 -25.00
N LEU A 263 -20.48 -29.69 -24.67
CA LEU A 263 -20.48 -28.22 -24.67
C LEU A 263 -19.47 -27.66 -25.70
N MET A 264 -18.43 -26.94 -25.28
CA MET A 264 -17.45 -26.34 -26.20
C MET A 264 -16.41 -27.36 -26.70
N GLY A 265 -16.17 -28.45 -25.96
CA GLY A 265 -15.28 -29.54 -26.37
C GLY A 265 -13.93 -29.05 -26.89
N SER A 266 -13.58 -29.45 -28.12
CA SER A 266 -12.29 -29.13 -28.76
C SER A 266 -12.09 -27.64 -29.10
N LYS A 267 -13.12 -26.80 -29.05
CA LYS A 267 -12.98 -25.35 -29.32
C LYS A 267 -12.38 -24.58 -28.13
N LEU A 268 -12.48 -25.13 -26.91
CA LEU A 268 -12.01 -24.47 -25.69
C LEU A 268 -10.47 -24.48 -25.60
N SER A 269 -9.84 -25.62 -25.91
CA SER A 269 -8.39 -25.84 -25.81
C SER A 269 -7.54 -24.80 -26.55
N PRO A 270 -7.80 -24.44 -27.82
CA PRO A 270 -7.01 -23.43 -28.53
C PRO A 270 -7.21 -22.00 -27.98
N ILE A 271 -8.40 -21.68 -27.46
CA ILE A 271 -8.68 -20.37 -26.84
C ILE A 271 -7.88 -20.22 -25.54
N LEU A 272 -7.87 -21.27 -24.71
CA LEU A 272 -7.11 -21.29 -23.46
C LEU A 272 -5.61 -21.29 -23.73
N ALA A 273 -5.12 -22.08 -24.69
CA ALA A 273 -3.71 -22.11 -25.06
C ALA A 273 -3.20 -20.73 -25.52
N TRP A 274 -4.01 -20.00 -26.30
CA TRP A 274 -3.68 -18.63 -26.68
C TRP A 274 -3.68 -17.68 -25.47
N ALA A 275 -4.69 -17.75 -24.60
CA ALA A 275 -4.77 -16.92 -23.40
C ALA A 275 -3.61 -17.17 -22.42
N GLU A 276 -3.23 -18.44 -22.21
CA GLU A 276 -2.08 -18.84 -21.39
C GLU A 276 -0.77 -18.34 -21.98
N GLN A 277 -0.60 -18.40 -23.31
CA GLN A 277 0.59 -17.86 -23.98
C GLN A 277 0.73 -16.34 -23.83
N VAL A 278 -0.38 -15.60 -23.89
CA VAL A 278 -0.39 -14.13 -23.75
C VAL A 278 -0.13 -13.70 -22.31
N VAL A 279 -0.76 -14.35 -21.32
CA VAL A 279 -0.64 -13.97 -19.91
C VAL A 279 0.64 -14.52 -19.28
N PHE A 280 1.08 -15.71 -19.69
CA PHE A 280 2.26 -16.38 -19.16
C PHE A 280 3.18 -16.83 -20.30
N SER A 281 3.93 -15.90 -20.86
CA SER A 281 4.95 -16.16 -21.89
C SER A 281 6.14 -17.05 -21.42
N GLY A 282 6.05 -17.70 -20.25
CA GLY A 282 7.04 -18.62 -19.67
C GLY A 282 6.48 -19.73 -18.76
N TYR A 283 5.18 -20.09 -18.84
CA TYR A 283 4.50 -20.99 -17.89
C TYR A 283 4.99 -22.45 -17.85
N ASN A 284 5.78 -22.91 -18.83
CA ASN A 284 6.25 -24.30 -18.90
C ASN A 284 7.16 -24.73 -17.72
N GLY A 285 7.58 -23.83 -16.83
CA GLY A 285 8.52 -24.14 -15.74
C GLY A 285 7.92 -24.57 -14.39
N LEU A 286 6.69 -24.17 -14.06
CA LEU A 286 6.18 -24.29 -12.67
C LEU A 286 5.21 -25.45 -12.41
N PHE A 287 4.55 -25.99 -13.44
CA PHE A 287 3.58 -27.10 -13.30
C PHE A 287 4.10 -28.47 -13.72
N SER A 288 5.39 -28.62 -14.04
CA SER A 288 6.03 -29.95 -14.19
C SER A 288 6.01 -30.77 -12.89
N PHE A 289 5.64 -30.17 -11.76
CA PHE A 289 5.47 -30.85 -10.46
C PHE A 289 4.03 -31.33 -10.18
N ILE A 290 3.04 -31.00 -11.02
CA ILE A 290 1.63 -31.38 -10.78
C ILE A 290 1.13 -32.43 -11.81
N HIS A 291 1.97 -32.81 -12.77
CA HIS A 291 1.81 -34.05 -13.53
C HIS A 291 2.69 -35.16 -12.94
N LEU A 292 2.32 -35.60 -11.74
CA LEU A 292 2.61 -36.94 -11.21
C LEU A 292 1.33 -37.50 -10.59
#